data_AF-A0AB73T852-F1
#
_entry.id   AF-A0AB73T852-F1
#
_cell.length_a   1.000
_cell.length_b   1.000
_cell.length_c   1.000
_cell.angle_alpha   90.00
_cell.angle_beta   90.00
_cell.angle_gamma   90.00
#
_symmetry.space_group_name_H-M   'P 1'
#
loop_
_entity.id
_entity.type
_entity.pdbx_description
1 polymer ?
#
loop_
_entity_poly.entity_id
_entity_poly.type
_entity_poly.pdbx_seq_one_letter_code
_entity_poly.pdbx_strand_id
1 'polypeptide(L)' 'MIPEYKISNYDKMKDSMADVFLQYNQEEIISKFSLEYDKKYLYVLFVDRKYRINRETGAVSWSEEIFSKHW' A
#
# COMPACT_ATOMS: atom_id res chain seq x y z
N MET A 1 -15.72 19.34 20.41
CA MET A 1 -16.34 18.51 19.37
C MET A 1 -15.24 18.23 18.35
N ILE A 2 -14.67 17.02 18.36
CA ILE A 2 -13.64 16.61 17.40
C ILE A 2 -14.40 16.27 16.11
N PRO A 3 -14.03 16.82 14.93
CA PRO A 3 -14.74 16.49 13.70
C PRO A 3 -14.59 14.98 13.45
N GLU A 4 -15.71 14.28 13.22
CA GLU A 4 -15.68 12.91 12.73
C GLU A 4 -14.85 12.90 11.44
N TYR A 5 -13.64 12.33 11.51
CA TYR A 5 -12.81 12.12 10.33
C TYR A 5 -13.54 11.12 9.43
N LYS A 6 -14.32 11.65 8.49
CA LYS A 6 -15.17 10.85 7.60
C LYS A 6 -14.25 10.10 6.63
N ILE A 7 -13.98 8.85 6.96
CA ILE A 7 -13.20 7.93 6.12
C ILE A 7 -13.80 7.93 4.70
N SER A 8 -12.98 8.26 3.71
CA SER A 8 -13.42 8.33 2.33
C SER A 8 -13.74 6.94 1.78
N ASN A 9 -14.55 6.86 0.71
CA ASN A 9 -14.78 5.59 0.03
C ASN A 9 -13.48 5.00 -0.53
N TYR A 10 -12.52 5.87 -0.89
CA TYR A 10 -11.19 5.44 -1.32
C TYR A 10 -10.42 4.74 -0.19
N ASP A 11 -10.43 5.30 1.02
CA ASP A 11 -9.75 4.71 2.17
C ASP A 11 -10.36 3.35 2.54
N LYS A 12 -11.69 3.24 2.55
CA LYS A 12 -12.37 1.95 2.81
C LYS A 12 -11.99 0.88 1.80
N MET A 13 -11.95 1.24 0.52
CA MET A 13 -11.56 0.33 -0.54
C MET A 13 -10.08 -0.06 -0.42
N LYS A 14 -9.19 0.91 -0.14
CA LYS A 14 -7.76 0.67 0.06
C LYS A 14 -7.52 -0.33 1.20
N ASP A 15 -8.21 -0.16 2.32
CA ASP A 15 -8.07 -1.05 3.48
C ASP A 15 -8.64 -2.44 3.17
N SER A 16 -9.80 -2.53 2.51
CA SER A 16 -10.35 -3.82 2.09
C SER A 16 -9.43 -4.57 1.12
N MET A 17 -8.72 -3.86 0.24
CA MET A 17 -7.78 -4.47 -0.69
C MET A 17 -6.49 -4.95 0.00
N ALA A 18 -6.12 -4.39 1.15
CA ALA A 18 -5.01 -4.89 1.96
C ALA A 18 -5.28 -6.32 2.44
N ASP A 19 -6.51 -6.59 2.93
CA ASP A 19 -6.91 -7.93 3.38
C ASP A 19 -6.92 -8.94 2.23
N VAL A 20 -7.40 -8.52 1.05
CA VAL A 20 -7.40 -9.36 -0.16
C VAL A 20 -5.97 -9.69 -0.60
N PHE A 21 -5.06 -8.72 -0.54
CA PHE A 21 -3.66 -8.94 -0.91
C PHE A 21 -3.00 -10.06 -0.09
N LEU A 22 -3.30 -10.13 1.21
CA LEU A 22 -2.74 -11.14 2.10
C LEU A 22 -3.19 -12.58 1.77
N GLN A 23 -4.27 -12.75 1.00
CA GLN A 23 -4.73 -14.07 0.56
C GLN A 23 -3.90 -14.63 -0.60
N TYR A 24 -3.08 -13.81 -1.27
CA TYR A 24 -2.24 -14.28 -2.36
C TYR A 24 -0.95 -14.94 -1.87
N ASN A 25 -0.46 -15.90 -2.66
CA ASN A 25 0.91 -16.38 -2.52
C ASN A 25 1.89 -15.28 -2.98
N GLN A 26 2.40 -14.51 -2.03
CA GLN A 26 3.25 -13.36 -2.32
C GLN A 26 4.54 -13.76 -3.06
N GLU A 27 5.11 -14.93 -2.78
CA GLU A 27 6.31 -15.42 -3.48
C GLU A 27 6.02 -15.75 -4.94
N GLU A 28 4.83 -16.30 -5.24
CA GLU A 28 4.39 -16.53 -6.61
C GLU A 28 4.23 -15.21 -7.38
N ILE A 29 3.61 -14.20 -6.75
CA ILE A 29 3.45 -12.87 -7.35
C ILE A 29 4.83 -12.22 -7.59
N ILE A 30 5.73 -12.25 -6.60
CA ILE A 30 7.09 -11.72 -6.71
C ILE A 30 7.81 -12.34 -7.91
N SER A 31 7.79 -13.67 -8.00
CA SER A 31 8.45 -14.41 -9.08
C SER A 31 7.83 -14.10 -10.43
N LYS A 32 6.49 -14.17 -10.52
CA LYS A 32 5.74 -13.98 -11.77
C LYS A 32 5.96 -12.59 -12.39
N PHE A 33 6.08 -11.57 -11.56
CA PHE A 33 6.22 -10.18 -12.01
C PHE A 33 7.63 -9.62 -11.81
N SER A 34 8.58 -10.42 -11.32
CA SER A 34 9.96 -10.00 -11.01
C SER A 34 10.00 -8.73 -10.15
N LEU A 35 9.14 -8.66 -9.13
CA LEU A 35 9.02 -7.48 -8.29
C LEU A 35 10.20 -7.36 -7.35
N GLU A 36 10.64 -6.12 -7.11
CA GLU A 36 11.59 -5.83 -6.04
C GLU A 36 10.89 -6.02 -4.68
N TYR A 37 11.59 -6.61 -3.73
CA TYR A 37 11.07 -6.85 -2.39
C TYR A 37 12.19 -6.91 -1.36
N ASP A 38 11.80 -6.71 -0.11
CA ASP A 38 12.60 -7.04 1.05
C ASP A 38 11.76 -7.87 2.04
N LYS A 39 12.28 -8.05 3.26
CA LYS A 39 11.58 -8.81 4.30
C LYS A 39 10.21 -8.21 4.64
N LYS A 40 10.07 -6.88 4.62
CA LYS A 40 8.90 -6.14 5.08
C LYS A 40 8.01 -5.65 3.94
N TYR A 41 8.57 -5.37 2.76
CA TYR A 41 7.84 -4.72 1.68
C TYR A 41 7.98 -5.42 0.32
N LEU A 42 6.90 -5.35 -0.45
CA LEU A 42 6.86 -5.59 -1.88
C LEU A 42 6.76 -4.23 -2.60
N TYR A 43 7.58 -4.00 -3.62
CA TYR A 43 7.62 -2.72 -4.33
C TYR A 43 6.95 -2.81 -5.70
N VAL A 44 6.11 -1.82 -6.01
CA VAL A 44 5.36 -1.74 -7.27
C VAL A 44 5.52 -0.34 -7.86
N LEU A 45 5.91 -0.25 -9.13
CA LEU A 45 5.89 1.00 -9.88
C LEU A 45 4.51 1.21 -10.50
N PHE A 46 3.84 2.30 -10.14
CA PHE A 46 2.55 2.66 -10.70
C PHE A 46 2.50 4.16 -10.95
N VAL A 47 2.19 4.57 -12.19
CA VAL A 47 2.11 5.98 -12.63
C VAL A 47 3.33 6.79 -12.15
N ASP A 48 4.52 6.34 -12.56
CA ASP A 48 5.81 6.98 -12.26
C ASP A 48 6.12 7.14 -10.76
N ARG A 49 5.49 6.31 -9.92
CA ARG A 49 5.65 6.36 -8.47
C ARG A 49 5.89 4.97 -7.91
N LYS A 50 6.92 4.85 -7.07
CA LYS A 50 7.23 3.62 -6.36
C LYS A 50 6.37 3.53 -5.10
N TYR A 51 5.47 2.56 -5.10
CA TYR A 51 4.69 2.17 -3.94
C TYR A 51 5.36 0.99 -3.24
N ARG A 52 5.06 0.86 -1.94
CA ARG A 52 5.42 -0.30 -1.13
C ARG A 52 4.16 -0.87 -0.48
N ILE A 53 4.04 -2.18 -0.52
CA ILE A 53 2.99 -2.95 0.14
C ILE A 53 3.63 -3.68 1.30
N ASN A 54 3.14 -3.48 2.51
CA ASN A 54 3.61 -4.23 3.67
C ASN A 54 3.19 -5.70 3.51
N ARG A 55 4.16 -6.61 3.57
CA ARG A 55 3.95 -8.05 3.35
C ARG A 55 3.15 -8.74 4.46
N GLU A 56 3.15 -8.16 5.66
CA GLU A 56 2.43 -8.69 6.82
C GLU A 56 1.03 -8.09 6.94
N THR A 57 0.84 -6.84 6.52
CA THR A 57 -0.43 -6.12 6.74
C THR A 57 -1.20 -5.78 5.46
N GLY A 58 -0.61 -5.98 4.27
CA GLY A 58 -1.18 -5.57 2.99
C GLY A 58 -1.27 -4.06 2.77
N ALA A 59 -0.85 -3.25 3.75
CA ALA A 59 -0.98 -1.81 3.70
C ALA A 59 -0.10 -1.18 2.62
N VAL A 60 -0.71 -0.36 1.77
CA VAL A 60 -0.04 0.36 0.68
C VAL A 60 0.38 1.75 1.13
N SER A 61 1.64 2.10 0.88
CA SER A 61 2.18 3.46 1.06
C SER A 61 3.13 3.81 -0.08
N TRP A 62 3.41 5.10 -0.28
CA TRP A 62 4.45 5.58 -1.20
C TRP A 62 5.26 6.66 -0.51
N SER A 63 6.46 6.95 -1.04
CA SER A 63 7.29 8.04 -0.52
C SER A 63 6.78 9.41 -1.00
N GLU A 64 5.82 9.99 -0.27
CA GLU A 64 5.57 11.44 -0.15
C GLU A 64 5.35 11.87 1.32
N GLU A 65 5.75 11.05 2.32
CA GLU A 65 5.68 11.44 3.74
C GLU A 65 6.63 12.61 4.13
N ILE A 66 7.32 13.26 3.18
CA ILE A 66 8.03 14.55 3.37
C ILE A 66 7.44 15.69 2.52
N PHE A 67 6.18 15.61 2.10
CA PHE A 67 5.42 16.84 1.88
C PHE A 67 4.49 17.04 3.07
N SER A 68 5.07 17.64 4.12
CA SER A 68 4.33 18.49 5.04
C SER A 68 3.56 19.50 4.19
N LYS A 69 2.29 19.22 3.89
CA LYS A 69 1.39 20.22 3.37
C LYS A 69 0.85 21.00 4.57
N HIS A 70 1.65 21.96 4.99
CA HIS A 70 1.14 23.25 5.46
C HIS A 70 0.28 23.85 4.34
N TRP A 71 -1.04 23.63 4.40
CA TRP A 71 -2.08 24.56 3.95
C TRP A 71 -3.28 24.34 4.86
#